data_AF-A0A3D1NQ78-F1
#
_entry.id   AF-A0A3D1NQ78-F1
#
_cell.length_a   1.000
_cell.length_b   1.000
_cell.length_c   1.000
_cell.angle_alpha   90.00
_cell.angle_beta   90.00
_cell.angle_gamma   90.00
#
_symmetry.space_group_name_H-M   'P 1'
#
loop_
_entity.id
_entity.type
_entity.pdbx_description
1 polymer ?
#
loop_
_entity_poly.entity_id
_entity_poly.type
_entity_poly.pdbx_seq_one_letter_code
_entity_poly.pdbx_strand_id
1 'polypeptide(L)'
;MGRRRRNIRRVRNTFRSHNQRTKENRIITNHHKTHDAMNIKIKSITLRNFKGLRDVSFDFDGRNATIIGDNGTGKTTIFDALTWVLFGKDSHNSTDIDIKTIDATGEPMHRAEHFVEVALDVDGSTQTLRRTYREIWSKPRGSSDLRFVGHESAFAVNGVEVGTKAAYDKIISEWINDDVFRMLTDPMYFNTRV
;
A
#
# COMPACT_ATOMS: atom_id res chain seq x y z
N MET A 1 80.99 -26.09 -17.54
CA MET A 1 80.72 -27.36 -16.81
C MET A 1 79.20 -27.47 -16.67
N GLY A 2 78.44 -28.33 -17.34
CA GLY A 2 78.72 -29.67 -17.83
C GLY A 2 78.09 -30.70 -16.89
N ARG A 3 76.85 -31.15 -17.18
CA ARG A 3 76.45 -32.57 -17.35
C ARG A 3 74.94 -32.79 -17.16
N ARG A 4 74.33 -33.26 -18.25
CA ARG A 4 73.08 -34.04 -18.27
C ARG A 4 73.21 -35.28 -17.38
N ARG A 5 72.13 -35.67 -16.71
CA ARG A 5 71.79 -37.08 -16.46
C ARG A 5 70.30 -37.32 -16.69
N ARG A 6 70.00 -38.23 -17.63
CA ARG A 6 68.72 -38.92 -17.78
C ARG A 6 68.72 -40.14 -16.83
N ASN A 7 67.58 -40.54 -16.26
CA ASN A 7 66.91 -41.83 -16.53
C ASN A 7 65.85 -42.23 -15.47
N ILE A 8 64.59 -42.34 -15.94
CA ILE A 8 63.66 -43.50 -15.89
C ILE A 8 63.42 -44.26 -14.55
N ARG A 9 62.15 -44.34 -14.09
CA ARG A 9 61.33 -45.59 -14.02
C ARG A 9 59.86 -45.36 -13.57
N ARG A 10 58.95 -46.06 -14.25
CA ARG A 10 57.48 -46.25 -14.04
C ARG A 10 57.15 -46.87 -12.67
N VAL A 11 55.94 -46.62 -12.13
CA VAL A 11 54.85 -47.62 -11.91
C VAL A 11 53.48 -46.89 -11.90
N ARG A 12 52.47 -47.47 -12.57
CA ARG A 12 51.05 -47.04 -12.56
C ARG A 12 50.40 -47.45 -11.23
N ASN A 13 49.48 -46.63 -10.72
CA ASN A 13 48.28 -47.20 -10.15
C ASN A 13 47.04 -46.48 -10.69
N THR A 14 46.27 -47.23 -11.46
CA THR A 14 44.94 -46.92 -11.94
C THR A 14 43.95 -47.12 -10.80
N PHE A 15 43.31 -46.05 -10.32
CA PHE A 15 41.98 -46.14 -9.75
C PHE A 15 41.10 -45.03 -10.31
N ARG A 16 40.14 -45.46 -11.10
CA ARG A 16 39.02 -44.68 -11.61
C ARG A 16 37.92 -44.81 -10.56
N SER A 17 37.50 -43.72 -9.92
CA SER A 17 36.18 -43.65 -9.29
C SER A 17 35.78 -42.22 -8.97
N HIS A 18 34.68 -41.81 -9.59
CA HIS A 18 33.71 -40.79 -9.17
C HIS A 18 34.14 -39.32 -9.06
N ASN A 19 33.91 -38.66 -10.19
CA ASN A 19 33.47 -37.27 -10.35
C ASN A 19 32.87 -36.62 -9.08
N GLN A 20 33.69 -35.92 -8.29
CA GLN A 20 33.22 -34.91 -7.33
C GLN A 20 33.19 -33.53 -7.98
N ARG A 21 32.46 -33.41 -9.10
CA ARG A 21 32.25 -32.14 -9.80
C ARG A 21 30.78 -31.98 -10.17
N THR A 22 29.91 -32.07 -9.17
CA THR A 22 28.47 -31.78 -9.33
C THR A 22 27.78 -31.46 -8.01
N LYS A 23 28.36 -30.66 -7.11
CA LYS A 23 27.62 -30.10 -5.95
C LYS A 23 28.05 -28.68 -5.52
N GLU A 24 28.53 -27.84 -6.44
CA GLU A 24 28.81 -26.43 -6.11
C GLU A 24 28.00 -25.40 -6.92
N ASN A 25 27.20 -25.83 -7.91
CA ASN A 25 26.33 -24.91 -8.66
C ASN A 25 24.87 -25.33 -8.57
N ARG A 26 24.28 -25.25 -7.37
CA ARG A 26 22.82 -25.19 -7.22
C ARG A 26 22.36 -24.73 -5.84
N ILE A 27 22.90 -23.61 -5.38
CA ILE A 27 22.16 -22.77 -4.44
C ILE A 27 22.23 -21.34 -5.01
N ILE A 28 21.53 -21.15 -6.14
CA ILE A 28 20.88 -19.86 -6.36
C ILE A 28 19.73 -19.88 -5.36
N THR A 29 20.04 -19.62 -4.09
CA THR A 29 18.99 -19.34 -3.12
C THR A 29 18.30 -18.12 -3.68
N ASN A 30 17.01 -18.26 -3.92
CA ASN A 30 16.12 -17.16 -4.18
C ASN A 30 16.53 -16.04 -3.22
N HIS A 31 17.17 -14.98 -3.74
CA HIS A 31 17.07 -13.69 -3.12
C HIS A 31 15.57 -13.35 -3.20
N HIS A 32 14.81 -13.84 -2.21
CA HIS A 32 13.85 -12.96 -1.56
C HIS A 32 14.61 -11.65 -1.44
N LYS A 33 14.25 -10.66 -2.25
CA LYS A 33 14.51 -9.28 -1.88
C LYS A 33 13.91 -9.21 -0.48
N THR A 34 14.75 -9.28 0.54
CA THR A 34 14.43 -8.70 1.83
C THR A 34 14.09 -7.28 1.45
N HIS A 35 12.79 -6.94 1.48
CA HIS A 35 12.41 -5.55 1.52
C HIS A 35 13.13 -5.04 2.77
N ASP A 36 14.29 -4.39 2.59
CA ASP A 36 14.82 -3.55 3.65
C ASP A 36 13.64 -2.66 4.04
N ALA A 37 13.25 -2.74 5.31
CA ALA A 37 12.02 -2.11 5.78
C ALA A 37 12.14 -0.61 5.49
N MET A 38 11.31 -0.13 4.56
CA MET A 38 11.27 1.31 4.26
C MET A 38 10.86 2.05 5.52
N ASN A 39 11.52 3.18 5.77
CA ASN A 39 11.10 4.09 6.80
C ASN A 39 9.93 4.93 6.26
N ILE A 40 8.75 4.69 6.82
CA ILE A 40 7.51 5.35 6.39
C ILE A 40 6.96 6.19 7.53
N LYS A 41 6.70 7.46 7.24
CA LYS A 41 6.07 8.39 8.18
C LYS A 41 4.88 9.07 7.53
N ILE A 42 3.79 9.19 8.27
CA ILE A 42 2.63 9.97 7.83
C ILE A 42 2.95 11.44 8.08
N LYS A 43 3.04 12.25 7.02
CA LYS A 43 3.28 13.69 7.11
C LYS A 43 1.96 14.43 7.34
N SER A 44 0.92 14.09 6.59
CA SER A 44 -0.41 14.69 6.77
C SER A 44 -1.52 13.81 6.22
N ILE A 45 -2.75 14.06 6.68
CA ILE A 45 -3.98 13.50 6.11
C ILE A 45 -5.00 14.62 5.92
N THR A 46 -5.64 14.64 4.76
CA THR A 46 -6.72 15.58 4.42
C THR A 46 -7.93 14.79 3.96
N LEU A 47 -9.10 15.12 4.50
CA LEU A 47 -10.37 14.47 4.22
C LEU A 47 -11.38 15.51 3.76
N ARG A 48 -12.17 15.17 2.74
CA ARG A 48 -13.33 15.94 2.33
C ARG A 48 -14.56 15.04 2.22
N ASN A 49 -15.64 15.46 2.88
CA ASN A 49 -16.94 14.79 2.92
C ASN A 49 -16.86 13.29 3.30
N PHE A 50 -15.95 12.89 4.18
CA PHE A 50 -15.71 11.49 4.51
C PHE A 50 -16.39 11.12 5.84
N LYS A 51 -17.36 10.19 5.81
CA LYS A 51 -18.03 9.63 7.02
C LYS A 51 -18.46 10.70 8.04
N GLY A 52 -19.08 11.78 7.57
CA GLY A 52 -19.56 12.89 8.41
C GLY A 52 -18.60 14.07 8.54
N LEU A 53 -17.31 13.88 8.25
CA LEU A 53 -16.30 14.95 8.29
C LEU A 53 -16.27 15.70 6.95
N ARG A 54 -16.62 17.00 6.97
CA ARG A 54 -16.75 17.81 5.75
C ARG A 54 -15.43 18.28 5.15
N ASP A 55 -14.57 18.87 5.96
CA ASP A 55 -13.23 19.32 5.55
C ASP A 55 -12.32 19.29 6.78
N VAL A 56 -11.40 18.34 6.82
CA VAL A 56 -10.52 18.11 7.96
C VAL A 56 -9.12 17.84 7.45
N SER A 57 -8.13 18.50 8.03
CA SER A 57 -6.71 18.27 7.72
C SER A 57 -5.91 18.18 9.01
N PHE A 58 -5.01 17.21 9.08
CA PHE A 58 -4.02 17.07 10.15
C PHE A 58 -2.63 17.05 9.56
N ASP A 59 -1.76 17.90 10.08
CA ASP A 59 -0.33 17.89 9.81
C ASP A 59 0.38 17.26 11.01
N PHE A 60 1.04 16.13 10.77
CA PHE A 60 1.83 15.40 11.75
C PHE A 60 3.32 15.70 11.60
N ASP A 61 3.75 16.30 10.49
CA ASP A 61 5.15 16.49 10.10
C ASP A 61 6.02 15.21 10.21
N GLY A 62 5.41 14.02 10.16
CA GLY A 62 6.11 12.74 10.33
C GLY A 62 6.59 12.50 11.77
N ARG A 63 5.99 13.18 12.74
CA ARG A 63 6.26 13.06 14.18
C ARG A 63 5.15 12.25 14.85
N ASN A 64 5.41 11.80 16.06
CA ASN A 64 4.38 11.20 16.90
C ASN A 64 3.29 12.24 17.19
N ALA A 65 2.03 11.83 17.06
CA ALA A 65 0.87 12.66 17.34
C ALA A 65 -0.18 11.87 18.11
N THR A 66 -1.06 12.58 18.82
CA THR A 66 -2.19 11.99 19.54
C THR A 66 -3.45 12.76 19.21
N ILE A 67 -4.50 12.06 18.78
CA ILE A 67 -5.80 12.64 18.45
C ILE A 67 -6.76 12.32 19.61
N ILE A 68 -7.23 13.36 20.30
CA ILE A 68 -8.07 13.26 21.51
C ILE A 68 -9.42 13.93 21.24
N GLY A 69 -10.48 13.37 21.80
CA GLY A 69 -11.85 13.88 21.70
C GLY A 69 -12.84 12.87 22.27
N ASP A 70 -14.10 13.25 22.39
CA ASP A 70 -15.17 12.40 22.94
C ASP A 70 -15.62 11.31 21.95
N ASN A 71 -16.39 10.34 22.44
CA ASN A 71 -16.97 9.33 21.55
C ASN A 71 -17.87 10.00 20.50
N GLY A 72 -17.79 9.52 19.24
CA GLY A 72 -18.56 10.07 18.13
C GLY A 72 -17.98 11.33 17.48
N THR A 73 -16.83 11.86 17.94
CA THR A 73 -16.23 13.09 17.36
C THR A 73 -15.39 12.86 16.09
N GLY A 74 -15.38 11.64 15.54
CA GLY A 74 -14.66 11.33 14.29
C GLY A 74 -13.22 10.81 14.45
N LYS A 75 -12.77 10.47 15.66
CA LYS A 75 -11.44 9.85 15.85
C LYS A 75 -11.26 8.56 15.05
N THR A 76 -12.20 7.63 15.15
CA THR A 76 -12.21 6.39 14.36
C THR A 76 -12.31 6.69 12.87
N THR A 77 -13.08 7.72 12.48
CA THR A 77 -13.21 8.16 11.09
C THR A 77 -11.87 8.56 10.47
N ILE A 78 -10.97 9.17 11.22
CA ILE A 78 -9.63 9.54 10.73
C ILE A 78 -8.79 8.29 10.45
N PHE A 79 -8.88 7.28 11.32
CA PHE A 79 -8.20 6.01 11.09
C PHE A 79 -8.82 5.22 9.93
N ASP A 80 -10.14 5.18 9.82
CA ASP A 80 -10.86 4.62 8.67
C ASP A 80 -10.45 5.28 7.35
N ALA A 81 -10.24 6.61 7.36
CA ALA A 81 -9.80 7.33 6.19
C ALA A 81 -8.40 6.91 5.75
N LEU A 82 -7.48 6.75 6.70
CA LEU A 82 -6.13 6.26 6.44
C LEU A 82 -6.16 4.84 5.84
N THR A 83 -6.90 3.91 6.44
CA THR A 83 -6.99 2.54 5.91
C THR A 83 -7.73 2.50 4.57
N TRP A 84 -8.68 3.42 4.34
CA TRP A 84 -9.44 3.48 3.10
C TRP A 84 -8.64 4.00 1.92
N VAL A 85 -7.84 5.05 2.12
CA VAL A 85 -6.94 5.54 1.08
C VAL A 85 -5.84 4.52 0.78
N LEU A 86 -5.34 3.79 1.80
CA LEU A 86 -4.29 2.80 1.60
C LEU A 86 -4.78 1.48 0.97
N PHE A 87 -5.91 0.95 1.44
CA PHE A 87 -6.33 -0.42 1.14
C PHE A 87 -7.78 -0.54 0.68
N GLY A 88 -8.56 0.52 0.81
CA GLY A 88 -10.00 0.49 0.55
C GLY A 88 -10.81 -0.25 1.59
N LYS A 89 -10.33 -0.24 2.83
CA LYS A 89 -10.96 -0.90 3.95
C LYS A 89 -11.13 0.08 5.11
N ASP A 90 -12.06 -0.19 6.01
CA ASP A 90 -12.16 0.52 7.29
C ASP A 90 -11.23 -0.08 8.34
N SER A 91 -11.27 0.45 9.57
CA SER A 91 -10.50 -0.03 10.70
C SER A 91 -10.81 -1.47 11.11
N HIS A 92 -11.95 -2.02 10.69
CA HIS A 92 -12.36 -3.40 10.93
C HIS A 92 -12.02 -4.33 9.75
N ASN A 93 -11.26 -3.83 8.77
CA ASN A 93 -10.87 -4.54 7.55
C ASN A 93 -12.09 -4.93 6.67
N SER A 94 -13.20 -4.20 6.76
CA SER A 94 -14.35 -4.31 5.87
C SER A 94 -14.16 -3.46 4.61
N THR A 95 -14.55 -3.98 3.45
CA THR A 95 -14.65 -3.21 2.20
C THR A 95 -16.02 -2.55 2.01
N ASP A 96 -17.00 -2.93 2.82
CA ASP A 96 -18.34 -2.34 2.82
C ASP A 96 -18.34 -1.14 3.77
N ILE A 97 -18.09 0.04 3.21
CA ILE A 97 -17.88 1.27 3.96
C ILE A 97 -18.82 2.33 3.41
N ASP A 98 -19.61 2.92 4.29
CA ASP A 98 -20.42 4.08 3.94
C ASP A 98 -19.54 5.34 3.88
N ILE A 99 -19.08 5.70 2.69
CA ILE A 99 -18.16 6.83 2.48
C ILE A 99 -18.89 8.18 2.55
N LYS A 100 -20.17 8.20 2.14
CA LYS A 100 -20.87 9.45 1.90
C LYS A 100 -21.19 10.16 3.21
N THR A 101 -20.99 11.48 3.20
CA THR A 101 -21.47 12.34 4.27
C THR A 101 -22.92 12.71 4.02
N ILE A 102 -23.72 12.66 5.09
CA ILE A 102 -25.10 13.12 5.10
C ILE A 102 -25.12 14.65 5.23
N ASP A 103 -25.95 15.31 4.43
CA ASP A 103 -26.13 16.74 4.47
C ASP A 103 -27.12 17.20 5.57
N ALA A 104 -27.41 18.50 5.62
CA ALA A 104 -28.32 19.05 6.62
C ALA A 104 -29.78 18.58 6.46
N THR A 105 -30.13 17.99 5.32
CA THR A 105 -31.46 17.47 5.01
C THR A 105 -31.64 16.00 5.39
N GLY A 106 -30.56 15.33 5.83
CA GLY A 106 -30.57 13.90 6.14
C GLY A 106 -30.27 13.01 4.94
N GLU A 107 -29.97 13.58 3.78
CA GLU A 107 -29.66 12.85 2.55
C GLU A 107 -28.15 12.78 2.28
N PRO A 108 -27.66 11.73 1.59
CA PRO A 108 -26.28 11.70 1.14
C PRO A 108 -25.94 12.88 0.23
N MET A 109 -24.79 13.51 0.44
CA MET A 109 -24.34 14.64 -0.38
C MET A 109 -24.19 14.23 -1.86
N HIS A 110 -25.14 14.65 -2.69
CA HIS A 110 -25.10 14.41 -4.13
C HIS A 110 -24.17 15.37 -4.86
N ARG A 111 -23.57 14.91 -5.96
CA ARG A 111 -22.63 15.68 -6.80
C ARG A 111 -21.41 16.22 -6.04
N ALA A 112 -21.14 15.70 -4.85
CA ALA A 112 -19.97 16.02 -4.06
C ALA A 112 -18.84 15.03 -4.34
N GLU A 113 -17.61 15.52 -4.29
CA GLU A 113 -16.44 14.66 -4.19
C GLU A 113 -16.18 14.32 -2.72
N HIS A 114 -15.97 13.04 -2.47
CA HIS A 114 -15.54 12.50 -1.19
C HIS A 114 -14.11 12.03 -1.39
N PHE A 115 -13.13 12.62 -0.71
CA PHE A 115 -11.75 12.19 -0.89
C PHE A 115 -10.99 12.11 0.41
N VAL A 116 -9.97 11.25 0.38
CA VAL A 116 -8.91 11.21 1.38
C VAL A 116 -7.59 11.30 0.65
N GLU A 117 -6.73 12.18 1.13
CA GLU A 117 -5.37 12.35 0.65
C GLU A 117 -4.39 12.24 1.83
N VAL A 118 -3.34 11.46 1.65
CA VAL A 118 -2.28 11.27 2.65
C VAL A 118 -0.94 11.59 2.02
N ALA A 119 -0.15 12.42 2.68
CA ALA A 119 1.25 12.60 2.38
C ALA A 119 2.09 11.68 3.27
N LEU A 120 2.93 10.86 2.63
CA LEU A 120 3.88 9.96 3.27
C LEU A 120 5.30 10.44 2.99
N ASP A 121 6.17 10.35 3.98
CA ASP A 121 7.61 10.35 3.78
C ASP A 121 8.06 8.88 3.68
N VAL A 122 8.54 8.50 2.50
CA VAL A 122 9.05 7.16 2.17
C VAL A 122 10.55 7.31 1.93
N ASP A 123 11.36 6.88 2.90
CA ASP A 123 12.82 6.97 2.88
C ASP A 123 13.37 8.37 2.55
N GLY A 124 12.77 9.41 3.13
CA GLY A 124 13.15 10.81 2.93
C GLY A 124 12.50 11.48 1.72
N SER A 125 11.71 10.74 0.93
CA SER A 125 11.00 11.25 -0.24
C SER A 125 9.52 11.38 0.03
N THR A 126 8.96 12.57 -0.19
CA THR A 126 7.51 12.79 -0.03
C THR A 126 6.73 12.17 -1.19
N GLN A 127 5.75 11.35 -0.86
CA GLN A 127 4.78 10.75 -1.77
C GLN A 127 3.37 11.14 -1.32
N THR A 128 2.47 11.47 -2.25
CA THR A 128 1.06 11.72 -1.93
C THR A 128 0.17 10.65 -2.53
N LEU A 129 -0.73 10.10 -1.73
CA LEU A 129 -1.74 9.13 -2.13
C LEU A 129 -3.12 9.77 -1.98
N ARG A 130 -3.91 9.80 -3.05
CA ARG A 130 -5.30 10.25 -3.00
C ARG A 130 -6.23 9.17 -3.52
N ARG A 131 -7.35 9.00 -2.82
CA ARG A 131 -8.51 8.25 -3.30
C ARG A 131 -9.74 9.15 -3.24
N THR A 132 -10.47 9.20 -4.34
CA THR A 132 -11.70 9.98 -4.48
C THR A 132 -12.85 9.06 -4.82
N TYR A 133 -13.96 9.17 -4.08
CA TYR A 133 -15.23 8.54 -4.37
C TYR A 133 -16.23 9.61 -4.82
N ARG A 134 -16.89 9.38 -5.97
CA ARG A 134 -17.82 10.35 -6.54
C ARG A 134 -18.92 9.67 -7.34
N GLU A 135 -19.98 10.43 -7.58
CA GLU A 135 -21.09 10.03 -8.45
C GLU A 135 -20.73 10.24 -9.92
N ILE A 136 -21.08 9.26 -10.75
CA ILE A 136 -21.00 9.36 -12.20
C ILE A 136 -22.34 9.88 -12.71
N TRP A 137 -22.28 11.01 -13.41
CA TRP A 137 -23.42 11.61 -14.08
C TRP A 137 -23.14 11.65 -15.58
N SER A 138 -24.06 11.14 -16.39
CA SER A 138 -23.92 11.11 -17.85
C SER A 138 -25.11 11.77 -18.52
N LYS A 139 -24.87 12.35 -19.70
CA LYS A 139 -25.92 12.87 -20.58
C LYS A 139 -26.26 11.79 -21.60
N PRO A 140 -27.44 11.14 -21.52
CA PRO A 140 -27.88 10.23 -22.56
C PRO A 140 -27.99 10.98 -23.89
N ARG A 141 -27.67 10.28 -24.99
CA ARG A 141 -27.70 10.85 -26.33
C ARG A 141 -29.12 11.38 -26.63
N GLY A 142 -29.24 12.67 -26.91
CA GLY A 142 -30.52 13.33 -27.22
C GLY A 142 -31.27 13.96 -26.03
N SER A 143 -30.69 13.99 -24.82
CA SER A 143 -31.26 14.68 -23.66
C SER A 143 -30.36 15.82 -23.16
N SER A 144 -30.96 16.89 -22.64
CA SER A 144 -30.25 17.98 -21.94
C SER A 144 -29.85 17.62 -20.50
N ASP A 145 -30.53 16.65 -19.90
CA ASP A 145 -30.51 16.42 -18.46
C ASP A 145 -29.46 15.38 -18.08
N LEU A 146 -28.70 15.66 -17.02
CA LEU A 146 -27.76 14.72 -16.43
C LEU A 146 -28.54 13.62 -15.69
N ARG A 147 -28.23 12.36 -16.00
CA ARG A 147 -28.75 11.21 -15.27
C ARG A 147 -27.65 10.58 -14.43
N PHE A 148 -28.01 10.22 -13.21
CA PHE A 148 -27.16 9.43 -12.33
C PHE A 148 -26.94 8.05 -12.96
N VAL A 149 -25.67 7.64 -13.06
CA VAL A 149 -25.27 6.35 -13.63
C VAL A 149 -24.79 5.39 -12.54
N GLY A 150 -24.12 5.91 -11.51
CA GLY A 150 -23.55 5.10 -10.45
C GLY A 150 -22.46 5.84 -9.70
N HIS A 151 -21.53 5.08 -9.12
CA HIS A 151 -20.40 5.60 -8.37
C HIS A 151 -19.09 5.08 -8.93
N GLU A 152 -18.03 5.87 -8.78
CA GLU A 152 -16.66 5.43 -9.09
C GLU A 152 -15.68 5.82 -7.99
N SER A 153 -14.55 5.10 -7.96
CA SER A 153 -13.35 5.51 -7.24
C SER A 153 -12.27 5.92 -8.25
N ALA A 154 -11.73 7.12 -8.09
CA ALA A 154 -10.54 7.60 -8.77
C ALA A 154 -9.34 7.58 -7.81
N PHE A 155 -8.13 7.45 -8.35
CA PHE A 155 -6.91 7.22 -7.59
C PHE A 155 -5.81 8.12 -8.15
N ALA A 156 -5.05 8.79 -7.30
CA ALA A 156 -3.90 9.58 -7.74
C ALA A 156 -2.69 9.35 -6.84
N VAL A 157 -1.51 9.38 -7.46
CA VAL A 157 -0.21 9.32 -6.79
C VAL A 157 0.60 10.54 -7.24
N ASN A 158 1.10 11.34 -6.30
CA ASN A 158 1.83 12.59 -6.58
C ASN A 158 1.07 13.55 -7.50
N GLY A 159 -0.26 13.62 -7.33
CA GLY A 159 -1.15 14.43 -8.16
C GLY A 159 -1.40 13.88 -9.58
N VAL A 160 -0.83 12.72 -9.92
CA VAL A 160 -1.04 12.06 -11.21
C VAL A 160 -2.06 10.93 -11.07
N GLU A 161 -3.10 10.96 -11.89
CA GLU A 161 -4.14 9.93 -11.90
C GLU A 161 -3.59 8.55 -12.27
N VAL A 162 -4.03 7.54 -11.54
CA VAL A 162 -3.74 6.13 -11.74
C VAL A 162 -5.00 5.46 -12.25
N GLY A 163 -4.94 4.94 -13.48
CA GLY A 163 -6.14 4.51 -14.21
C GLY A 163 -6.88 3.30 -13.63
N THR A 164 -6.31 2.56 -12.68
CA THR A 164 -6.98 1.41 -12.07
C THR A 164 -6.65 1.25 -10.59
N LYS A 165 -7.59 0.69 -9.83
CA LYS A 165 -7.38 0.28 -8.44
C LYS A 165 -6.17 -0.67 -8.30
N ALA A 166 -6.05 -1.65 -9.19
CA ALA A 166 -4.96 -2.63 -9.13
C ALA A 166 -3.57 -2.01 -9.28
N ALA A 167 -3.42 -1.01 -10.16
CA ALA A 167 -2.16 -0.27 -10.29
C ALA A 167 -1.85 0.56 -9.05
N TYR A 168 -2.88 1.18 -8.45
CA TYR A 168 -2.76 1.94 -7.22
C TYR A 168 -2.37 1.06 -6.03
N ASP A 169 -3.08 -0.06 -5.83
CA ASP A 169 -2.77 -1.06 -4.80
C ASP A 169 -1.33 -1.58 -4.95
N LYS A 170 -0.87 -1.79 -6.19
CA LYS A 170 0.49 -2.24 -6.47
C LYS A 170 1.53 -1.23 -5.99
N ILE A 171 1.35 0.06 -6.29
CA ILE A 171 2.26 1.13 -5.83
C ILE A 171 2.33 1.14 -4.30
N ILE A 172 1.18 1.06 -3.64
CA ILE A 172 1.12 1.04 -2.17
C ILE A 172 1.83 -0.18 -1.61
N SER A 173 1.62 -1.36 -2.21
CA SER A 173 2.24 -2.61 -1.77
C SER A 173 3.76 -2.63 -1.86
N GLU A 174 4.34 -1.75 -2.69
CA GLU A 174 5.79 -1.57 -2.73
C GLU A 174 6.30 -0.96 -1.42
N TRP A 175 5.55 -0.03 -0.81
CA TRP A 175 5.92 0.69 0.42
C TRP A 175 5.34 0.05 1.68
N ILE A 176 4.02 -0.20 1.69
CA ILE A 176 3.25 -0.64 2.86
C ILE A 176 2.55 -1.96 2.52
N ASN A 177 2.95 -3.01 3.22
CA ASN A 177 2.26 -4.30 3.18
C ASN A 177 1.05 -4.28 4.12
N ASP A 178 -0.14 -4.63 3.62
CA ASP A 178 -1.41 -4.65 4.38
C ASP A 178 -1.32 -5.55 5.63
N ASP A 179 -0.79 -6.76 5.50
CA ASP A 179 -0.67 -7.69 6.64
C ASP A 179 0.27 -7.16 7.73
N VAL A 180 1.40 -6.58 7.35
CA VAL A 180 2.34 -5.95 8.29
C VAL A 180 1.71 -4.71 8.93
N PHE A 181 1.04 -3.87 8.15
CA PHE A 181 0.34 -2.69 8.66
C PHE A 181 -0.71 -3.09 9.70
N ARG A 182 -1.54 -4.08 9.40
CA ARG A 182 -2.55 -4.60 10.32
C ARG A 182 -1.94 -5.22 11.57
N MET A 183 -0.85 -5.98 11.43
CA MET A 183 -0.13 -6.52 12.58
C MET A 183 0.34 -5.44 13.56
N LEU A 184 0.68 -4.25 13.06
CA LEU A 184 1.15 -3.11 13.86
C LEU A 184 0.01 -2.24 14.43
N THR A 185 -1.16 -2.24 13.79
CA THR A 185 -2.23 -1.25 14.05
C THR A 185 -3.50 -1.84 14.63
N ASP A 186 -3.79 -3.12 14.38
CA ASP A 186 -4.99 -3.80 14.83
C ASP A 186 -4.70 -4.59 16.12
N PRO A 187 -5.20 -4.15 17.29
CA PRO A 187 -4.95 -4.84 18.56
C PRO A 187 -5.57 -6.24 18.60
N MET A 188 -6.54 -6.56 17.72
CA MET A 188 -7.20 -7.86 17.64
C MET A 188 -6.54 -8.81 16.64
N TYR A 189 -5.53 -8.35 15.88
CA TYR A 189 -4.91 -9.11 14.79
C TYR A 189 -4.52 -10.55 15.16
N PHE A 190 -3.98 -10.75 16.37
CA PHE A 190 -3.55 -12.06 16.86
C PHE A 190 -4.65 -12.86 17.56
N ASN A 191 -5.71 -12.22 18.05
CA ASN A 191 -6.74 -12.86 18.89
C ASN A 191 -7.92 -13.44 18.10
N THR A 192 -8.16 -12.97 16.86
CA THR A 192 -9.34 -13.38 16.07
C THR A 192 -9.02 -14.35 14.93
N ARG A 193 -7.77 -14.84 14.84
CA ARG A 193 -7.34 -15.85 13.86
C ARG A 193 -7.23 -17.21 14.55
N VAL A 194 -8.37 -17.90 14.68
CA VAL A 194 -8.49 -19.32 15.09
C VAL A 194 -8.79 -20.17 13.86
#